data_AF-A0A6I4NV23-F1
#
_entry.id   AF-A0A6I4NV23-F1
#
_cell.length_a   1.000
_cell.length_b   1.000
_cell.length_c   1.000
_cell.angle_alpha   90.00
_cell.angle_beta   90.00
_cell.angle_gamma   90.00
#
_symmetry.space_group_name_H-M   'P 1'
#
loop_
_entity.id
_entity.type
_entity.pdbx_description
1 polymer ?
#
loop_
_entity_poly.entity_id
_entity_poly.type
_entity_poly.pdbx_seq_one_letter_code
_entity_poly.pdbx_strand_id
1 'polypeptide(L)' 'MPKPYPSEFRDDVVRVARNRESGVTIEQVAKGFGIHPMTLQGWLRRADVEE' A
#
# COMPACT_ATOMS: atom_id res chain seq x y z
N MET A 1 -7.10 6.91 -19.83
CA MET A 1 -7.00 6.17 -18.56
C MET A 1 -5.72 6.61 -17.86
N PRO A 2 -5.75 7.02 -16.58
CA PRO A 2 -4.52 7.20 -15.83
C PRO A 2 -3.75 5.87 -15.83
N LYS A 3 -2.45 5.93 -16.06
CA LYS A 3 -1.59 4.75 -16.07
C LYS A 3 -1.64 4.11 -14.68
N PRO A 4 -1.98 2.82 -14.55
CA PRO A 4 -1.97 2.16 -13.24
C PRO A 4 -0.56 2.16 -12.68
N TYR A 5 -0.44 2.18 -11.35
CA TYR A 5 0.84 1.95 -10.69
C TYR A 5 1.41 0.59 -11.11
N PRO A 6 2.72 0.49 -11.38
CA PRO A 6 3.38 -0.78 -11.67
C PRO A 6 3.09 -1.81 -10.57
N SER A 7 2.94 -3.09 -10.91
CA SER A 7 2.66 -4.15 -9.93
C SER A 7 3.73 -4.20 -8.85
N GLU A 8 5.00 -4.19 -9.25
CA GLU A 8 6.17 -4.21 -8.35
C GLU A 8 6.10 -3.08 -7.30
N PHE A 9 5.70 -1.87 -7.72
CA PHE A 9 5.52 -0.76 -6.81
C PHE A 9 4.42 -1.02 -5.79
N ARG A 10 3.27 -1.54 -6.23
CA ARG A 10 2.18 -1.87 -5.29
C ARG A 10 2.61 -2.93 -4.29
N ASP A 11 3.32 -3.95 -4.76
CA ASP A 11 3.76 -5.09 -3.95
C ASP A 11 4.78 -4.63 -2.90
N ASP A 12 5.71 -3.74 -3.27
CA ASP A 12 6.64 -3.13 -2.33
C ASP A 12 5.93 -2.28 -1.27
N VAL A 13 4.97 -1.46 -1.68
CA VAL A 13 4.20 -0.62 -0.75
C VAL A 13 3.37 -1.49 0.20
N VAL A 14 2.72 -2.54 -0.31
CA VAL A 14 1.95 -3.51 0.49
C VAL A 14 2.87 -4.22 1.48
N ARG A 15 4.06 -4.65 1.04
CA ARG A 15 5.07 -5.29 1.89
C ARG A 15 5.52 -4.37 3.02
N VAL A 16 5.80 -3.09 2.73
CA VAL A 16 6.16 -2.11 3.76
C VAL A 16 5.00 -1.84 4.71
N ALA A 17 3.77 -1.74 4.20
CA ALA A 17 2.59 -1.53 5.02
C ALA A 17 2.27 -2.72 5.94
N ARG A 18 2.48 -3.96 5.49
CA ARG A 18 2.32 -5.18 6.31
C ARG A 18 3.41 -5.31 7.38
N ASN A 19 4.66 -4.97 7.05
CA ASN A 19 5.81 -5.05 7.97
C ASN A 19 6.10 -3.74 8.72
N ARG A 20 5.14 -2.82 8.79
CA ARG A 20 5.33 -1.52 9.43
C ARG A 20 5.53 -1.68 10.95
N GLU A 21 6.34 -0.81 11.54
CA GLU A 21 6.57 -0.80 12.99
C GLU A 21 5.29 -0.50 13.78
N SER A 22 5.24 -1.01 15.02
CA SER A 22 4.13 -0.73 15.94
C SER A 22 4.09 0.77 16.26
N GLY A 23 3.10 1.46 15.71
CA GLY A 23 2.96 2.92 15.80
C GLY A 23 2.98 3.64 14.45
N VAL A 24 3.44 2.98 13.38
CA VAL A 24 3.34 3.51 12.02
C VAL A 24 1.93 3.24 11.48
N THR A 25 1.25 4.29 11.04
CA THR A 25 -0.08 4.18 10.44
C THR A 25 0.00 3.94 8.94
N ILE A 26 -1.06 3.36 8.37
CA ILE A 26 -1.20 3.19 6.91
C ILE A 26 -1.13 4.54 6.19
N GLU A 27 -1.64 5.61 6.82
CA GLU A 27 -1.58 6.96 6.25
C GLU A 27 -0.15 7.49 6.17
N GLN A 28 0.67 7.23 7.18
CA GLN A 28 2.09 7.60 7.17
C GLN A 28 2.86 6.84 6.09
N VAL A 29 2.60 5.54 5.92
CA VAL A 29 3.19 4.75 4.83
C VAL A 29 2.76 5.30 3.47
N ALA A 30 1.44 5.49 3.26
CA ALA A 30 0.91 6.02 2.02
C ALA A 30 1.50 7.40 1.67
N LYS A 31 1.62 8.28 2.67
CA LYS A 31 2.26 9.59 2.51
C LYS A 31 3.74 9.47 2.15
N GLY A 32 4.48 8.53 2.75
CA GLY A 32 5.89 8.27 2.42
C GLY A 32 6.10 7.85 0.96
N PHE A 33 5.12 7.16 0.37
CA PHE A 33 5.14 6.75 -1.04
C PHE A 33 4.43 7.73 -2.00
N GLY A 34 3.87 8.84 -1.48
CA GLY A 34 3.16 9.83 -2.30
C GLY A 34 1.82 9.33 -2.86
N ILE A 35 1.20 8.33 -2.24
CA ILE A 35 -0.09 7.78 -2.66
C ILE A 35 -1.20 8.13 -1.67
N HIS A 36 -2.44 8.07 -2.14
CA HIS A 36 -3.60 8.30 -1.27
C HIS A 36 -3.81 7.10 -0.32
N PRO A 37 -4.10 7.30 0.98
CA PRO A 37 -4.28 6.21 1.94
C PRO A 37 -5.36 5.19 1.54
N MET A 38 -6.47 5.65 0.95
CA MET A 38 -7.52 4.76 0.42
C MET A 38 -7.00 3.82 -0.69
N THR A 39 -6.03 4.26 -1.49
CA THR A 39 -5.41 3.40 -2.52
C THR A 39 -4.64 2.26 -1.86
N LEU A 40 -3.86 2.55 -0.82
CA LEU A 40 -3.12 1.55 -0.06
C LEU A 40 -4.06 0.58 0.67
N GLN A 41 -5.12 1.08 1.31
CA GLN A 41 -6.13 0.22 1.93
C GLN A 41 -6.78 -0.74 0.93
N GLY A 42 -7.07 -0.27 -0.29
CA GLY A 42 -7.59 -1.11 -1.36
C GLY A 42 -6.62 -2.21 -1.81
N TRP A 43 -5.31 -1.93 -1.83
CA TRP A 43 -4.29 -2.93 -2.16
C TRP A 43 -4.11 -3.95 -1.04
N LEU A 44 -4.08 -3.50 0.22
CA LEU A 44 -4.01 -4.41 1.38
C LEU A 44 -5.19 -5.38 1.39
N ARG A 45 -6.41 -4.89 1.17
CA ARG A 45 -7.61 -5.74 1.11
C ARG A 45 -7.57 -6.77 -0.01
N ARG A 46 -6.97 -6.44 -1.16
CA ARG A 46 -6.80 -7.43 -2.25
C ARG A 46 -5.74 -8.46 -1.90
N ALA A 47 -4.60 -8.02 -1.37
CA ALA A 47 -3.53 -8.91 -0.92
C ALA A 47 -3.98 -9.87 0.18
N ASP A 48 -4.93 -9.48 1.04
CA ASP A 48 -5.51 -10.34 2.09
C ASP A 48 -6.51 -11.38 1.53
N VAL A 49 -7.00 -11.20 0.29
CA VAL A 49 -7.96 -12.13 -0.37
C VAL A 49 -7.25 -13.06 -1.35
N GLU A 50 -6.10 -12.65 -1.89
CA GLU A 50 -5.26 -13.43 -2.80
C GLU A 50 -4.33 -14.42 -2.07
N GLU A 51 -4.31 -14.39 -0.73
CA GLU A 51 -3.57 -15.29 0.17
C GLU A 51 -4.50 -16.32 0.84
#